data_AF-A0A2E1X6C1-F1
#
_entry.id   AF-A0A2E1X6C1-F1
#
_cell.length_a   1.000
_cell.length_b   1.000
_cell.length_c   1.000
_cell.angle_alpha   90.00
_cell.angle_beta   90.00
_cell.angle_gamma   90.00
#
_symmetry.space_group_name_H-M   'P 1'
#
loop_
_entity.id
_entity.type
_entity.pdbx_description
1 polymer ?
#
loop_
_entity_poly.entity_id
_entity_poly.type
_entity_poly.pdbx_seq_one_letter_code
_entity_poly.pdbx_strand_id
1 'polypeptide(L)'
;MARTSSENSIRYRAQGLSISLLLWLLLVIPTALPAADRFDFRTVGPASEDLIVALQSDLNQILGARISETLEISWIRDPGQGRVFVGWSQQLQGYPVRDALGRSLAYWDPVQSLWSVHFRTIRFVEPVELMDPIVTSAFALDMVTADYPARIWSAPYLEVVSGSEGEPVLCWVLQASSLLPDVHSSLRIDVDAVSAEIVAIEEQICDADVPGTVRAVRTPGTDPQGVASGEVFVLGGAQISGGGATTHSDPDGSFLLERGTGSNFTLLAGLQGEWGSVNSAVTADATDSVAADPNGVELLINPGDDPDLTAQANAFQYVELGFRYYMDAPGGFPAMATPVNAITGLGGTCNAFYDPAQSQLRFLRAGGGCVDSAYSSVVLHEFGHHVVDSLGLVQGAFGEGYGDSLAVTYLGEGIIGKDFSGPGQHVRDIENAGVMFPCSGAIHFCGQALAGFWFDLGFLLRNQYGSATGEVMLRQLFIDWSSITTGGLGSQAIHDNTIVEVLTVDDDDG
;
A
#
# COMPACT_ATOMS: atom_id res chain seq x y z
N MET A 1 -59.91 -53.63 -48.57
CA MET A 1 -59.51 -52.24 -48.87
C MET A 1 -58.19 -51.95 -48.20
N ALA A 2 -57.22 -51.50 -49.00
CA ALA A 2 -56.03 -50.67 -48.71
C ALA A 2 -55.09 -50.94 -47.50
N ARG A 3 -53.83 -51.20 -47.88
CA ARG A 3 -52.57 -50.85 -47.18
C ARG A 3 -52.31 -49.33 -47.21
N THR A 4 -51.18 -48.93 -46.59
CA THR A 4 -50.40 -47.66 -46.66
C THR A 4 -50.74 -46.67 -45.53
N SER A 5 -49.84 -45.87 -44.94
CA SER A 5 -48.37 -45.65 -44.96
C SER A 5 -48.08 -44.48 -43.98
N SER A 6 -46.79 -44.12 -43.83
CA SER A 6 -46.23 -42.85 -43.30
C SER A 6 -46.16 -42.72 -41.77
N GLU A 7 -45.22 -42.03 -41.13
CA GLU A 7 -43.82 -41.59 -41.31
C GLU A 7 -43.61 -40.58 -40.15
N ASN A 8 -42.41 -40.55 -39.57
CA ASN A 8 -41.76 -39.37 -38.97
C ASN A 8 -42.45 -38.61 -37.81
N SER A 9 -41.89 -38.66 -36.60
CA SER A 9 -40.73 -37.82 -36.20
C SER A 9 -40.64 -37.51 -34.68
N ILE A 10 -39.38 -37.47 -34.24
CA ILE A 10 -38.78 -36.67 -33.16
C ILE A 10 -38.85 -37.15 -31.69
N ARG A 11 -37.62 -37.31 -31.19
CA ARG A 11 -37.10 -37.66 -29.86
C ARG A 11 -37.36 -36.56 -28.83
N TYR A 12 -37.49 -36.92 -27.55
CA TYR A 12 -36.71 -36.35 -26.42
C TYR A 12 -36.94 -37.18 -25.15
N ARG A 13 -35.91 -37.94 -24.73
CA ARG A 13 -35.58 -38.30 -23.34
C ARG A 13 -34.31 -39.14 -23.36
N ALA A 14 -33.17 -38.52 -23.10
CA ALA A 14 -31.97 -39.21 -22.67
C ALA A 14 -31.78 -38.89 -21.19
N GLN A 15 -31.81 -39.95 -20.39
CA GLN A 15 -31.62 -39.96 -18.95
C GLN A 15 -30.16 -39.66 -18.59
N GLY A 16 -29.97 -39.08 -17.41
CA GLY A 16 -28.71 -38.53 -16.95
C GLY A 16 -27.60 -39.56 -16.75
N LEU A 17 -26.38 -39.09 -17.00
CA LEU A 17 -25.20 -39.56 -16.30
C LEU A 17 -24.70 -38.42 -15.42
N SER A 18 -24.71 -38.68 -14.12
CA SER A 18 -24.08 -37.86 -13.08
C SER A 18 -22.58 -37.85 -13.31
N ILE A 19 -22.02 -36.72 -13.75
CA ILE A 19 -20.58 -36.45 -13.67
C ILE A 19 -20.32 -36.03 -12.23
N SER A 20 -19.90 -36.99 -11.41
CA SER A 20 -19.29 -36.73 -10.12
C SER A 20 -17.95 -36.04 -10.37
N LEU A 21 -17.93 -34.73 -10.13
CA LEU A 21 -16.73 -33.92 -10.01
C LEU A 21 -15.93 -34.47 -8.82
N LEU A 22 -14.96 -35.36 -9.08
CA LEU A 22 -13.95 -35.71 -8.09
C LEU A 22 -13.09 -34.46 -7.89
N LEU A 23 -13.38 -33.68 -6.85
CA LEU A 23 -12.39 -32.80 -6.24
C LEU A 23 -11.26 -33.71 -5.72
N TRP A 24 -10.15 -33.75 -6.45
CA TRP A 24 -8.89 -34.17 -5.86
C TRP A 24 -8.47 -33.06 -4.89
N LEU A 25 -8.77 -33.27 -3.61
CA LEU A 25 -8.07 -32.57 -2.53
C LEU A 25 -6.64 -33.12 -2.53
N LEU A 26 -5.75 -32.55 -3.35
CA LEU A 26 -4.32 -32.67 -3.15
C LEU A 26 -4.02 -31.91 -1.86
N LEU A 27 -3.92 -32.63 -0.75
CA LEU A 27 -3.22 -32.15 0.42
C LEU A 27 -1.79 -31.85 -0.02
N VAL A 28 -1.50 -30.58 -0.30
CA VAL A 28 -0.13 -30.08 -0.35
C VAL A 28 0.36 -30.14 1.08
N ILE A 29 0.97 -31.27 1.46
CA ILE A 29 1.81 -31.33 2.63
C ILE A 29 3.15 -30.76 2.15
N PRO A 30 3.56 -29.55 2.56
CA PRO A 30 4.94 -29.13 2.33
C PRO A 30 5.81 -30.06 3.18
N THR A 31 6.38 -31.09 2.55
CA THR A 31 7.47 -31.87 3.14
C THR A 31 8.70 -30.98 3.11
N ALA A 32 8.91 -30.23 4.19
CA ALA A 32 10.15 -29.50 4.37
C ALA A 32 11.26 -30.51 4.71
N LEU A 33 12.43 -30.35 4.07
CA LEU A 33 13.65 -31.02 4.51
C LEU A 33 13.84 -30.75 6.02
N PRO A 34 14.38 -31.70 6.82
CA PRO A 34 14.88 -31.46 8.16
C PRO A 34 16.13 -30.59 8.03
N ALA A 35 15.88 -29.33 7.71
CA ALA A 35 16.87 -28.31 7.55
C ALA A 35 17.10 -27.65 8.90
N ALA A 36 18.37 -27.40 9.20
CA ALA A 36 18.73 -26.57 10.33
C ALA A 36 18.82 -25.12 9.85
N ASP A 37 18.19 -24.21 10.59
CA ASP A 37 18.33 -22.78 10.38
C ASP A 37 19.38 -22.23 11.36
N ARG A 38 20.28 -21.41 10.84
CA ARG A 38 21.27 -20.67 11.62
C ARG A 38 21.16 -19.19 11.31
N PHE A 39 20.70 -18.45 12.31
CA PHE A 39 20.54 -17.01 12.26
C PHE A 39 21.41 -16.36 13.33
N ASP A 40 22.29 -15.45 12.93
CA ASP A 40 23.12 -14.68 13.85
C ASP A 40 23.45 -13.28 13.30
N PHE A 41 23.03 -12.27 14.05
CA PHE A 41 23.26 -10.85 13.81
C PHE A 41 23.97 -10.15 14.98
N ARG A 42 24.35 -10.90 16.02
CA ARG A 42 24.89 -10.35 17.27
C ARG A 42 26.39 -10.57 17.40
N THR A 43 26.93 -11.60 16.77
CA THR A 43 28.37 -11.87 16.78
C THR A 43 29.05 -11.20 15.59
N VAL A 44 30.32 -10.83 15.71
CA VAL A 44 31.13 -10.42 14.56
C VAL A 44 32.03 -11.60 14.21
N GLY A 45 32.00 -12.02 12.95
CA GLY A 45 32.80 -13.12 12.42
C GLY A 45 34.29 -12.78 12.37
N PRO A 46 35.15 -13.77 12.10
CA PRO A 46 36.60 -13.58 12.05
C PRO A 46 36.97 -12.54 10.98
N ALA A 47 37.92 -11.67 11.33
CA ALA A 47 38.38 -10.62 10.44
C ALA A 47 39.52 -11.12 9.52
N SER A 48 39.52 -10.70 8.25
CA SER A 48 40.54 -11.08 7.26
C SER A 48 40.73 -9.98 6.21
N GLU A 49 41.95 -9.84 5.68
CA GLU A 49 42.24 -8.92 4.57
C GLU A 49 41.52 -9.34 3.27
N ASP A 50 41.28 -10.64 3.11
CA ASP A 50 40.51 -11.22 2.00
C ASP A 50 39.06 -11.50 2.44
N LEU A 51 38.11 -10.97 1.66
CA LEU A 51 36.67 -11.12 1.88
C LEU A 51 36.22 -12.58 1.87
N ILE A 52 36.70 -13.38 0.92
CA ILE A 52 36.31 -14.79 0.76
C ILE A 52 36.83 -15.60 1.96
N VAL A 53 38.04 -15.31 2.41
CA VAL A 53 38.60 -15.92 3.62
C VAL A 53 37.81 -15.54 4.88
N ALA A 54 37.37 -14.28 5.01
CA ALA A 54 36.52 -13.85 6.13
C ALA A 54 35.19 -14.63 6.15
N LEU A 55 34.55 -14.73 4.99
CA LEU A 55 33.29 -15.45 4.79
C LEU A 55 33.41 -16.94 5.10
N GLN A 56 34.42 -17.62 4.55
CA GLN A 56 34.66 -19.04 4.81
C GLN A 56 35.01 -19.32 6.27
N SER A 57 35.78 -18.43 6.91
CA SER A 57 36.12 -18.56 8.33
C SER A 57 34.90 -18.40 9.22
N ASP A 58 34.00 -17.47 8.90
CA ASP A 58 32.72 -17.29 9.58
C ASP A 58 31.81 -18.53 9.43
N LEU A 59 31.66 -19.06 8.21
CA LEU A 59 30.89 -20.31 7.99
C LEU A 59 31.46 -21.47 8.80
N ASN A 60 32.79 -21.66 8.78
CA ASN A 60 33.45 -22.70 9.55
C ASN A 60 33.25 -22.55 11.06
N GLN A 61 33.26 -21.31 11.58
CA GLN A 61 33.03 -21.04 13.00
C GLN A 61 31.59 -21.34 13.43
N ILE A 62 30.61 -21.00 12.58
CA ILE A 62 29.19 -21.06 12.93
C ILE A 62 28.56 -22.42 12.62
N LEU A 63 28.95 -23.05 11.52
CA LEU A 63 28.37 -24.30 11.02
C LEU A 63 29.30 -25.50 11.17
N GLY A 64 30.61 -25.27 11.27
CA GLY A 64 31.62 -26.32 11.21
C GLY A 64 32.01 -26.69 9.78
N ALA A 65 33.23 -27.24 9.64
CA ALA A 65 33.86 -27.49 8.33
C ALA A 65 33.03 -28.37 7.40
N ARG A 66 32.43 -29.45 7.94
CA ARG A 66 31.66 -30.42 7.15
C ARG A 66 30.50 -29.77 6.38
N ILE A 67 29.78 -28.84 7.00
CA ILE A 67 28.67 -28.14 6.36
C ILE A 67 29.21 -27.01 5.47
N SER A 68 30.21 -26.27 5.94
CA SER A 68 30.81 -25.18 5.17
C SER A 68 31.37 -25.64 3.82
N GLU A 69 31.92 -26.85 3.73
CA GLU A 69 32.42 -27.44 2.48
C GLU A 69 31.33 -27.72 1.44
N THR A 70 30.07 -27.83 1.89
CA THR A 70 28.91 -28.03 1.00
C THR A 70 28.28 -26.73 0.54
N LEU A 71 28.72 -25.58 1.07
CA LEU A 71 28.18 -24.27 0.71
C LEU A 71 29.05 -23.60 -0.35
N GLU A 72 28.42 -23.21 -1.44
CA GLU A 72 29.03 -22.45 -2.53
C GLU A 72 28.44 -21.04 -2.59
N ILE A 73 29.26 -20.08 -2.98
CA ILE A 73 28.80 -18.72 -3.24
C ILE A 73 27.95 -18.74 -4.51
N SER A 74 26.66 -18.45 -4.38
CA SER A 74 25.74 -18.36 -5.51
C SER A 74 25.78 -16.98 -6.18
N TRP A 75 25.98 -15.93 -5.40
CA TRP A 75 26.15 -14.57 -5.91
C TRP A 75 26.83 -13.66 -4.88
N ILE A 76 27.45 -12.59 -5.38
CA ILE A 76 28.01 -11.50 -4.57
C ILE A 76 27.44 -10.18 -5.10
N ARG A 77 27.02 -9.29 -4.18
CA ARG A 77 26.60 -7.94 -4.49
C ARG A 77 27.36 -6.94 -3.63
N ASP A 78 28.10 -6.05 -4.29
CA ASP A 78 28.79 -4.92 -3.67
C ASP A 78 28.07 -3.61 -4.03
N PRO A 79 27.25 -3.03 -3.13
CA PRO A 79 26.62 -1.72 -3.34
C PRO A 79 27.56 -0.53 -3.06
N GLY A 80 28.81 -0.77 -2.67
CA GLY A 80 29.76 0.24 -2.19
C GLY A 80 29.64 0.54 -0.69
N GLN A 81 30.42 1.52 -0.24
CA GLN A 81 30.51 1.97 1.16
C GLN A 81 31.01 0.89 2.15
N GLY A 82 31.87 -0.03 1.70
CA GLY A 82 32.48 -1.03 2.55
C GLY A 82 31.50 -2.11 3.03
N ARG A 83 30.49 -2.45 2.22
CA ARG A 83 29.51 -3.50 2.52
C ARG A 83 29.43 -4.47 1.36
N VAL A 84 29.40 -5.77 1.65
CA VAL A 84 29.21 -6.81 0.63
C VAL A 84 28.17 -7.83 1.09
N PHE A 85 27.19 -8.07 0.22
CA PHE A 85 26.16 -9.09 0.41
C PHE A 85 26.56 -10.35 -0.36
N VAL A 86 26.44 -11.50 0.28
CA VAL A 86 26.79 -12.79 -0.32
C VAL A 86 25.62 -13.74 -0.18
N GLY A 87 25.24 -14.34 -1.30
CA GLY A 87 24.32 -15.47 -1.36
C GLY A 87 25.09 -16.79 -1.34
N TRP A 88 24.58 -17.76 -0.60
CA TRP A 88 25.07 -19.13 -0.57
C TRP A 88 24.00 -20.09 -1.07
N SER A 89 24.42 -21.16 -1.73
CA SER A 89 23.62 -22.33 -2.06
C SER A 89 24.37 -23.59 -1.61
N GLN A 90 23.64 -24.60 -1.17
CA GLN A 90 24.25 -25.87 -0.80
C GLN A 90 24.31 -26.86 -1.97
N GLN A 91 25.40 -27.61 -2.06
CA GLN A 91 25.63 -28.71 -2.99
C GLN A 91 26.00 -29.98 -2.20
N LEU A 92 25.34 -31.11 -2.48
CA LEU A 92 25.72 -32.43 -1.97
C LEU A 92 26.18 -33.30 -3.14
N GLN A 93 27.44 -33.74 -3.11
CA GLN A 93 28.07 -34.49 -4.21
C GLN A 93 27.95 -33.79 -5.59
N GLY A 94 27.89 -32.46 -5.60
CA GLY A 94 27.72 -31.65 -6.81
C GLY A 94 26.27 -31.47 -7.27
N TYR A 95 25.29 -31.96 -6.50
CA TYR A 95 23.87 -31.75 -6.76
C TYR A 95 23.30 -30.63 -5.88
N PRO A 96 22.53 -29.69 -6.46
CA PRO A 96 21.98 -28.58 -5.71
C PRO A 96 20.97 -29.11 -4.69
N VAL A 97 20.96 -28.53 -3.50
CA VAL A 97 20.00 -28.87 -2.45
C VAL A 97 18.88 -27.84 -2.42
N ARG A 98 17.65 -28.31 -2.61
CA ARG A 98 16.46 -27.46 -2.59
C ARG A 98 16.29 -26.77 -1.23
N ASP A 99 15.90 -25.51 -1.26
CA ASP A 99 15.65 -24.66 -0.09
C ASP A 99 16.83 -24.47 0.88
N ALA A 100 18.01 -25.03 0.58
CA ALA A 100 19.24 -24.82 1.35
C ALA A 100 19.99 -23.59 0.81
N LEU A 101 19.67 -22.44 1.40
CA LEU A 101 20.23 -21.14 1.01
C LEU A 101 20.82 -20.40 2.21
N GLY A 102 21.84 -19.59 1.94
CA GLY A 102 22.43 -18.70 2.92
C GLY A 102 22.52 -17.27 2.45
N ARG A 103 22.58 -16.34 3.40
CA ARG A 103 22.89 -14.93 3.18
C ARG A 103 23.90 -14.48 4.23
N SER A 104 24.93 -13.78 3.80
CA SER A 104 25.90 -13.12 4.67
C SER A 104 26.04 -11.64 4.30
N LEU A 105 26.23 -10.78 5.30
CA LEU A 105 26.61 -9.39 5.10
C LEU A 105 27.97 -9.16 5.76
N ALA A 106 28.95 -8.83 4.93
CA ALA A 106 30.30 -8.48 5.35
C ALA A 106 30.51 -6.96 5.32
N TYR A 107 31.27 -6.47 6.28
CA TYR A 107 31.68 -5.06 6.38
C TYR A 107 33.20 -4.94 6.28
N TRP A 108 33.66 -3.92 5.57
CA TRP A 108 35.03 -3.48 5.52
C TRP A 108 35.29 -2.44 6.61
N ASP A 109 36.26 -2.72 7.48
CA ASP A 109 36.82 -1.72 8.39
C ASP A 109 37.95 -0.96 7.68
N PRO A 110 37.77 0.32 7.31
CA PRO A 110 38.79 1.09 6.61
C PRO A 110 39.99 1.46 7.48
N VAL A 111 39.87 1.38 8.82
CA VAL A 111 40.97 1.66 9.75
C VAL A 111 41.88 0.45 9.87
N GLN A 112 41.29 -0.74 10.01
CA GLN A 112 42.03 -1.99 10.17
C GLN A 112 42.40 -2.66 8.84
N SER A 113 41.75 -2.25 7.74
CA SER A 113 41.86 -2.90 6.43
C SER A 113 41.46 -4.38 6.45
N LEU A 114 40.36 -4.69 7.13
CA LEU A 114 39.85 -6.05 7.28
C LEU A 114 38.35 -6.15 6.96
N TRP A 115 37.96 -7.28 6.37
CA TRP A 115 36.58 -7.72 6.22
C TRP A 115 36.15 -8.57 7.42
N SER A 116 34.90 -8.42 7.86
CA SER A 116 34.27 -9.30 8.84
C SER A 116 32.78 -9.48 8.55
N VAL A 117 32.20 -10.62 8.93
CA VAL A 117 30.77 -10.91 8.73
C VAL A 117 29.96 -10.47 9.96
N HIS A 118 28.93 -9.65 9.77
CA HIS A 118 28.14 -9.09 10.88
C HIS A 118 26.73 -9.67 10.94
N PHE A 119 26.26 -10.22 9.82
CA PHE A 119 24.97 -10.86 9.73
C PHE A 119 25.08 -12.12 8.90
N ARG A 120 24.44 -13.20 9.37
CA ARG A 120 24.22 -14.41 8.60
C ARG A 120 22.85 -15.01 8.88
N THR A 121 22.25 -15.56 7.84
CA THR A 121 21.09 -16.45 7.93
C THR A 121 21.28 -17.58 6.94
N ILE A 122 21.33 -18.82 7.41
CA ILE A 122 21.67 -19.99 6.59
C ILE A 122 20.75 -21.14 6.95
N ARG A 123 20.03 -21.63 5.95
CA ARG A 123 19.31 -22.88 5.97
C ARG A 123 20.13 -23.94 5.26
N PHE A 124 20.36 -25.08 5.89
CA PHE A 124 21.14 -26.16 5.30
C PHE A 124 20.60 -27.53 5.71
N VAL A 125 20.95 -28.54 4.92
CA VAL A 125 20.73 -29.95 5.23
C VAL A 125 22.05 -30.56 5.71
N GLU A 126 21.99 -31.44 6.71
CA GLU A 126 23.19 -32.17 7.14
C GLU A 126 23.76 -33.01 5.98
N PRO A 127 25.08 -32.92 5.70
CA PRO A 127 25.64 -33.63 4.55
C PRO A 127 25.49 -35.15 4.66
N VAL A 128 24.83 -35.77 3.68
CA VAL A 128 24.66 -37.23 3.56
C VAL A 128 25.32 -37.75 2.29
N GLU A 129 25.59 -39.06 2.26
CA GLU A 129 26.01 -39.76 1.05
C GLU A 129 24.77 -40.08 0.21
N LEU A 130 24.73 -39.61 -1.04
CA LEU A 130 23.63 -39.88 -1.96
C LEU A 130 23.98 -41.09 -2.84
N MET A 131 22.95 -41.81 -3.29
CA MET A 131 23.10 -42.90 -4.24
C MET A 131 23.17 -42.36 -5.67
N ASP A 132 23.96 -43.01 -6.52
CA ASP A 132 24.02 -42.69 -7.94
C ASP A 132 22.65 -42.90 -8.62
N PRO A 133 22.25 -42.02 -9.55
CA PRO A 133 20.97 -42.13 -10.25
C PRO A 133 20.92 -43.40 -11.12
N ILE A 134 19.90 -44.23 -10.91
CA ILE A 134 19.61 -45.43 -11.71
C ILE A 134 18.59 -45.12 -12.80
N VAL A 135 17.64 -44.23 -12.49
CA VAL A 135 16.62 -43.74 -13.41
C VAL A 135 17.23 -42.72 -14.36
N THR A 136 16.99 -42.90 -15.66
CA THR A 136 17.46 -41.94 -16.68
C THR A 136 16.51 -40.75 -16.80
N SER A 137 17.03 -39.59 -17.19
CA SER A 137 16.20 -38.39 -17.43
C SER A 137 15.10 -38.63 -18.47
N ALA A 138 15.39 -39.39 -19.52
CA ALA A 138 14.41 -39.75 -20.55
C ALA A 138 13.26 -40.60 -19.98
N PHE A 139 13.59 -41.58 -19.13
CA PHE A 139 12.57 -42.41 -18.49
C PHE A 139 11.66 -41.59 -17.56
N ALA A 140 12.23 -40.70 -16.74
CA ALA A 140 11.45 -39.83 -15.86
C ALA A 140 10.53 -38.89 -16.66
N LEU A 141 11.04 -38.33 -17.77
CA LEU A 141 10.26 -37.47 -18.67
C LEU A 141 9.12 -38.23 -19.37
N ASP A 142 9.39 -39.42 -19.89
CA ASP A 142 8.39 -40.24 -20.58
C ASP A 142 7.24 -40.63 -19.63
N MET A 143 7.58 -41.01 -18.39
CA MET A 143 6.60 -41.34 -17.34
C MET A 143 5.67 -40.16 -17.05
N VAL A 144 6.24 -39.00 -16.77
CA VAL A 144 5.49 -37.80 -16.41
C VAL A 144 4.69 -37.25 -17.60
N THR A 145 5.22 -37.33 -18.82
CA THR A 145 4.51 -36.90 -20.04
C THR A 145 3.28 -37.77 -20.32
N ALA A 146 3.34 -39.07 -20.00
CA ALA A 146 2.20 -39.97 -20.16
C ALA A 146 1.02 -39.62 -19.23
N ASP A 147 1.31 -39.22 -18.00
CA ASP A 147 0.29 -38.83 -17.01
C ASP A 147 -0.24 -37.41 -17.22
N TYR A 148 0.57 -36.53 -17.81
CA TYR A 148 0.24 -35.11 -18.03
C TYR A 148 0.45 -34.65 -19.48
N PRO A 149 -0.35 -35.14 -20.44
CA PRO A 149 -0.14 -34.91 -21.88
C PRO A 149 -0.44 -33.49 -22.36
N ALA A 150 -1.18 -32.70 -21.57
CA ALA A 150 -1.56 -31.32 -21.90
C ALA A 150 -0.54 -30.28 -21.38
N ARG A 151 0.75 -30.65 -21.33
CA ARG A 151 1.84 -29.82 -20.80
C ARG A 151 3.03 -29.84 -21.76
N ILE A 152 3.77 -28.72 -21.82
CA ILE A 152 5.11 -28.67 -22.44
C ILE A 152 6.14 -28.80 -21.33
N TRP A 153 6.96 -29.85 -21.39
CA TRP A 153 7.98 -30.15 -20.37
C TRP A 153 9.35 -29.56 -20.72
N SER A 154 10.05 -29.08 -19.69
CA SER A 154 11.45 -28.72 -19.72
C SER A 154 12.37 -29.95 -19.65
N ALA A 155 13.66 -29.77 -19.94
CA ALA A 155 14.65 -30.82 -19.74
C ALA A 155 14.82 -31.12 -18.24
N PRO A 156 14.70 -32.39 -17.79
CA PRO A 156 14.88 -32.73 -16.38
C PRO A 156 16.31 -32.45 -15.90
N TYR A 157 16.44 -32.00 -14.65
CA TYR A 157 17.72 -31.85 -13.96
C TYR A 157 17.69 -32.54 -12.59
N LEU A 158 18.87 -32.83 -12.05
CA LEU A 158 19.00 -33.47 -10.73
C LEU A 158 19.07 -32.40 -9.64
N GLU A 159 18.30 -32.60 -8.58
CA GLU A 159 18.30 -31.77 -7.37
C GLU A 159 18.01 -32.66 -6.14
N VAL A 160 18.60 -32.33 -4.99
CA VAL A 160 18.29 -32.97 -3.72
C VAL A 160 17.05 -32.29 -3.12
N VAL A 161 16.00 -33.06 -2.89
CA VAL A 161 14.69 -32.60 -2.41
C VAL A 161 14.30 -33.32 -1.13
N SER A 162 13.26 -32.83 -0.44
CA SER A 162 12.69 -33.54 0.71
C SER A 162 11.91 -34.77 0.26
N GLY A 163 12.29 -35.93 0.76
CA GLY A 163 11.50 -37.14 0.71
C GLY A 163 10.30 -37.11 1.66
N SER A 164 9.59 -38.23 1.71
CA SER A 164 8.29 -38.35 2.40
C SER A 164 8.40 -38.30 3.93
N GLU A 165 9.53 -38.71 4.50
CA GLU A 165 9.84 -38.61 5.94
C GLU A 165 10.80 -37.44 6.25
N GLY A 166 11.01 -36.55 5.26
CA GLY A 166 11.93 -35.43 5.34
C GLY A 166 13.34 -35.74 4.81
N GLU A 167 13.73 -36.99 4.67
CA GLU A 167 15.06 -37.40 4.23
C GLU A 167 15.48 -36.73 2.91
N PRO A 168 16.76 -36.33 2.75
CA PRO A 168 17.25 -35.82 1.47
C PRO A 168 17.26 -36.93 0.41
N VAL A 169 16.51 -36.71 -0.68
CA VAL A 169 16.40 -37.64 -1.82
C VAL A 169 16.88 -36.95 -3.09
N LEU A 170 17.70 -37.63 -3.89
CA LEU A 170 18.10 -37.14 -5.21
C LEU A 170 16.97 -37.40 -6.21
N CYS A 171 16.44 -36.35 -6.82
CA CYS A 171 15.31 -36.43 -7.74
C CYS A 171 15.63 -35.81 -9.10
N TRP A 172 15.02 -36.36 -10.14
CA TRP A 172 14.77 -35.65 -11.40
C TRP A 172 13.65 -34.65 -11.17
N VAL A 173 13.96 -33.36 -11.34
CA VAL A 173 12.99 -32.26 -11.27
C VAL A 173 12.52 -31.94 -12.67
N LEU A 174 11.22 -32.08 -12.89
CA LEU A 174 10.56 -31.80 -14.16
C LEU A 174 9.63 -30.61 -13.98
N GLN A 175 9.76 -29.60 -14.85
CA GLN A 175 8.87 -28.45 -14.87
C GLN A 175 8.12 -28.41 -16.20
N ALA A 176 6.83 -28.09 -16.14
CA ALA A 176 5.98 -27.99 -17.32
C ALA A 176 5.10 -26.75 -17.29
N SER A 177 4.76 -26.23 -18.47
CA SER A 177 3.71 -25.21 -18.63
C SER A 177 2.46 -25.82 -19.24
N SER A 178 1.28 -25.32 -18.87
CA SER A 178 0.00 -25.71 -19.49
C SER A 178 -0.02 -25.40 -21.00
N LEU A 179 -0.57 -26.34 -21.78
CA LEU A 179 -0.95 -26.12 -23.19
C LEU A 179 -2.36 -25.55 -23.36
N LEU A 180 -3.16 -25.52 -22.28
CA LEU A 180 -4.53 -25.05 -22.34
C LEU A 180 -4.55 -23.51 -22.28
N PRO A 181 -5.23 -22.82 -23.22
CA PRO A 181 -5.21 -21.36 -23.33
C PRO A 181 -5.65 -20.61 -22.07
N ASP A 182 -6.55 -21.20 -21.28
CA ASP A 182 -7.19 -20.56 -20.13
C ASP A 182 -6.60 -21.02 -18.77
N VAL A 183 -5.51 -21.80 -18.78
CA VAL A 183 -4.86 -22.31 -17.56
C VAL A 183 -3.44 -21.76 -17.49
N HIS A 184 -3.23 -20.75 -16.65
CA HIS A 184 -1.91 -20.15 -16.39
C HIS A 184 -1.24 -20.81 -15.19
N SER A 185 -0.98 -22.13 -15.29
CA SER A 185 -0.21 -22.86 -14.29
C SER A 185 1.04 -23.51 -14.89
N SER A 186 2.12 -23.50 -14.12
CA SER A 186 3.22 -24.44 -14.26
C SER A 186 3.01 -25.63 -13.31
N LEU A 187 3.61 -26.76 -13.65
CA LEU A 187 3.58 -27.98 -12.84
C LEU A 187 5.03 -28.39 -12.59
N ARG A 188 5.40 -28.62 -11.33
CA ARG A 188 6.66 -29.25 -10.95
C ARG A 188 6.37 -30.66 -10.47
N ILE A 189 7.13 -31.63 -10.97
CA ILE A 189 7.11 -33.02 -10.48
C ILE A 189 8.54 -33.43 -10.16
N ASP A 190 8.72 -33.99 -8.97
CA ASP A 190 9.98 -34.54 -8.51
C ASP A 190 9.88 -36.07 -8.53
N VAL A 191 10.76 -36.70 -9.30
CA VAL A 191 10.81 -38.17 -9.45
C VAL A 191 12.12 -38.67 -8.84
N ASP A 192 12.02 -39.60 -7.88
CA ASP A 192 13.18 -40.23 -7.25
C ASP A 192 14.10 -40.84 -8.32
N ALA A 193 15.38 -40.43 -8.31
CA ALA A 193 16.34 -40.79 -9.34
C ALA A 193 16.83 -42.26 -9.24
N VAL A 194 16.39 -43.02 -8.23
CA VAL A 194 16.73 -44.43 -7.99
C VAL A 194 15.50 -45.32 -8.17
N SER A 195 14.37 -44.98 -7.53
CA SER A 195 13.17 -45.82 -7.49
C SER A 195 12.14 -45.51 -8.58
N ALA A 196 12.22 -44.34 -9.21
CA ALA A 196 11.22 -43.74 -10.10
C ALA A 196 9.88 -43.41 -9.42
N GLU A 197 9.80 -43.43 -8.09
CA GLU A 197 8.62 -42.98 -7.37
C GLU A 197 8.47 -41.45 -7.47
N ILE A 198 7.22 -40.97 -7.60
CA ILE A 198 6.94 -39.53 -7.55
C ILE A 198 7.00 -39.08 -6.09
N VAL A 199 7.99 -38.24 -5.78
CA VAL A 199 8.24 -37.73 -4.43
C VAL A 199 7.33 -36.54 -4.13
N ALA A 200 7.16 -35.65 -5.10
CA ALA A 200 6.27 -34.49 -4.96
C ALA A 200 5.67 -34.06 -6.31
N ILE A 201 4.46 -33.51 -6.23
CA ILE A 201 3.77 -32.84 -7.33
C ILE A 201 3.30 -31.49 -6.79
N GLU A 202 3.68 -30.42 -7.47
CA GLU A 202 3.29 -29.07 -7.11
C GLU A 202 2.75 -28.33 -8.33
N GLU A 203 1.49 -27.94 -8.27
CA GLU A 203 0.93 -26.99 -9.22
C GLU A 203 1.29 -25.57 -8.79
N GLN A 204 2.05 -24.89 -9.64
CA GLN A 204 2.46 -23.51 -9.48
C GLN A 204 1.50 -22.64 -10.31
N ILE A 205 0.50 -22.07 -9.64
CA ILE A 205 -0.40 -21.09 -10.25
C ILE A 205 0.33 -19.75 -10.27
N CYS A 206 0.49 -19.16 -11.46
CA CYS A 206 1.00 -17.80 -11.59
C CYS A 206 -0.19 -16.82 -11.47
N ASP A 207 -0.62 -16.51 -10.25
CA ASP A 207 -1.43 -15.30 -10.01
C ASP A 207 -0.48 -14.11 -10.11
N ALA A 208 -0.64 -13.28 -11.13
CA ALA A 208 0.22 -12.12 -11.33
C ALA A 208 -0.36 -10.91 -10.59
N ASP A 209 0.49 -10.25 -9.81
CA ASP A 209 0.13 -8.96 -9.19
C ASP A 209 -0.24 -7.96 -10.29
N VAL A 210 -1.20 -7.09 -9.98
CA VAL A 210 -1.68 -6.09 -10.94
C VAL A 210 -1.18 -4.71 -10.51
N PRO A 211 -0.12 -4.17 -11.14
CA PRO A 211 0.30 -2.80 -10.91
C PRO A 211 -0.67 -1.84 -11.61
N GLY A 212 -0.73 -0.60 -11.15
CA GLY A 212 -1.48 0.43 -11.87
C GLY A 212 -1.36 1.81 -11.26
N THR A 213 -2.10 2.74 -11.84
CA THR A 213 -2.26 4.10 -11.34
C THR A 213 -3.72 4.50 -11.31
N VAL A 214 -4.13 5.26 -10.28
CA VAL A 214 -5.45 5.87 -10.18
C VAL A 214 -5.34 7.39 -10.17
N ARG A 215 -6.23 8.01 -10.94
CA ARG A 215 -6.31 9.46 -11.15
C ARG A 215 -7.78 9.89 -11.04
N ALA A 216 -8.01 11.17 -10.82
CA ALA A 216 -9.34 11.75 -10.83
C ALA A 216 -9.34 13.11 -11.53
N VAL A 217 -10.43 13.42 -12.24
CA VAL A 217 -10.72 14.80 -12.64
C VAL A 217 -11.30 15.53 -11.44
N ARG A 218 -10.62 16.61 -11.02
CA ARG A 218 -11.02 17.47 -9.90
C ARG A 218 -10.71 18.94 -10.18
N THR A 219 -11.19 19.84 -9.32
CA THR A 219 -10.93 21.28 -9.51
C THR A 219 -9.45 21.61 -9.30
N PRO A 220 -8.79 22.34 -10.21
CA PRO A 220 -7.43 22.82 -10.00
C PRO A 220 -7.38 23.93 -8.94
N GLY A 221 -6.29 24.00 -8.18
CA GLY A 221 -6.09 25.02 -7.16
C GLY A 221 -7.11 24.97 -6.03
N THR A 222 -7.48 26.14 -5.52
CA THR A 222 -8.39 26.34 -4.36
C THR A 222 -9.77 26.86 -4.74
N ASP A 223 -10.02 27.08 -6.03
CA ASP A 223 -11.29 27.59 -6.56
C ASP A 223 -12.42 26.54 -6.45
N PRO A 224 -13.69 26.95 -6.43
CA PRO A 224 -14.82 26.03 -6.43
C PRO A 224 -15.00 25.34 -7.79
N GLN A 225 -15.57 24.14 -7.76
CA GLN A 225 -15.94 23.41 -8.97
C GLN A 225 -16.95 24.17 -9.83
N GLY A 226 -16.88 23.95 -11.15
CA GLY A 226 -17.78 24.58 -12.12
C GLY A 226 -17.41 26.02 -12.51
N VAL A 227 -16.37 26.62 -11.89
CA VAL A 227 -15.81 27.93 -12.31
C VAL A 227 -14.77 27.76 -13.42
N ALA A 228 -14.00 26.67 -13.38
CA ALA A 228 -13.08 26.23 -14.42
C ALA A 228 -13.33 24.75 -14.74
N SER A 229 -12.85 24.31 -15.91
CA SER A 229 -12.81 22.88 -16.23
C SER A 229 -11.93 22.14 -15.23
N GLY A 230 -12.37 20.97 -14.81
CA GLY A 230 -11.57 20.07 -14.01
C GLY A 230 -10.30 19.63 -14.74
N GLU A 231 -9.27 19.32 -13.96
CA GLU A 231 -8.00 18.80 -14.46
C GLU A 231 -7.74 17.42 -13.87
N VAL A 232 -6.90 16.63 -14.55
CA VAL A 232 -6.56 15.27 -14.11
C VAL A 232 -5.43 15.31 -13.10
N PHE A 233 -5.68 14.85 -11.88
CA PHE A 233 -4.68 14.70 -10.82
C PHE A 233 -4.48 13.25 -10.44
N VAL A 234 -3.30 12.92 -9.93
CA VAL A 234 -3.07 11.65 -9.22
C VAL A 234 -3.95 11.61 -7.98
N LEU A 235 -4.41 10.41 -7.61
CA LEU A 235 -5.29 10.22 -6.47
C LEU A 235 -4.66 9.22 -5.49
N GLY A 236 -4.08 9.72 -4.40
CA GLY A 236 -3.57 8.87 -3.32
C GLY A 236 -4.66 8.45 -2.35
N GLY A 237 -4.47 7.32 -1.67
CA GLY A 237 -5.34 6.80 -0.63
C GLY A 237 -6.63 6.14 -1.13
N ALA A 238 -6.91 6.14 -2.43
CA ALA A 238 -8.13 5.55 -2.99
C ALA A 238 -8.07 4.02 -2.94
N GLN A 239 -9.18 3.37 -2.62
CA GLN A 239 -9.29 1.92 -2.60
C GLN A 239 -9.37 1.37 -4.01
N ILE A 240 -8.57 0.34 -4.27
CA ILE A 240 -8.62 -0.51 -5.45
C ILE A 240 -9.04 -1.91 -5.01
N SER A 241 -10.05 -2.48 -5.67
CA SER A 241 -10.53 -3.83 -5.39
C SER A 241 -10.71 -4.65 -6.67
N GLY A 242 -10.50 -5.96 -6.59
CA GLY A 242 -10.68 -6.88 -7.72
C GLY A 242 -10.16 -8.27 -7.40
N GLY A 243 -10.70 -9.30 -8.04
CA GLY A 243 -10.19 -10.68 -7.89
C GLY A 243 -10.18 -11.18 -6.43
N GLY A 244 -11.09 -10.67 -5.58
CA GLY A 244 -11.15 -11.00 -4.15
C GLY A 244 -10.10 -10.31 -3.25
N ALA A 245 -9.26 -9.45 -3.82
CA ALA A 245 -8.25 -8.67 -3.10
C ALA A 245 -8.62 -7.16 -3.06
N THR A 246 -8.01 -6.44 -2.13
CA THR A 246 -8.14 -4.98 -1.97
C THR A 246 -6.80 -4.35 -1.60
N THR A 247 -6.50 -3.18 -2.14
CA THR A 247 -5.35 -2.33 -1.79
C THR A 247 -5.77 -0.85 -1.80
N HIS A 248 -4.88 0.05 -1.39
CA HIS A 248 -5.07 1.50 -1.56
C HIS A 248 -3.93 2.07 -2.41
N SER A 249 -4.20 3.16 -3.12
CA SER A 249 -3.17 3.86 -3.88
C SER A 249 -2.21 4.61 -2.98
N ASP A 250 -0.94 4.59 -3.38
CA ASP A 250 0.13 5.38 -2.80
C ASP A 250 -0.07 6.89 -3.04
N PRO A 251 0.67 7.76 -2.34
CA PRO A 251 0.61 9.21 -2.48
C PRO A 251 0.69 9.76 -3.92
N ASP A 252 1.37 9.05 -4.81
CA ASP A 252 1.55 9.40 -6.21
C ASP A 252 0.48 8.77 -7.14
N GLY A 253 -0.51 8.11 -6.56
CA GLY A 253 -1.59 7.40 -7.24
C GLY A 253 -1.22 6.01 -7.75
N SER A 254 0.01 5.54 -7.55
CA SER A 254 0.38 4.18 -7.92
C SER A 254 -0.24 3.14 -6.97
N PHE A 255 -0.43 1.91 -7.43
CA PHE A 255 -0.86 0.81 -6.58
C PHE A 255 -0.32 -0.52 -7.09
N LEU A 256 -0.28 -1.51 -6.20
CA LEU A 256 -0.05 -2.91 -6.52
C LEU A 256 -1.13 -3.75 -5.84
N LEU A 257 -1.99 -4.40 -6.63
CA LEU A 257 -2.94 -5.36 -6.10
C LEU A 257 -2.27 -6.75 -6.07
N GLU A 258 -1.79 -7.15 -4.90
CA GLU A 258 -1.16 -8.45 -4.72
C GLU A 258 -2.18 -9.60 -4.86
N ARG A 259 -1.81 -10.64 -5.61
CA ARG A 259 -2.58 -11.91 -5.73
C ARG A 259 -4.06 -11.74 -6.11
N GLY A 260 -4.33 -11.13 -7.26
CA GLY A 260 -5.66 -11.20 -7.86
C GLY A 260 -6.04 -12.66 -8.15
N THR A 261 -7.12 -13.18 -7.57
CA THR A 261 -7.53 -14.56 -7.87
C THR A 261 -8.15 -14.65 -9.26
N GLY A 262 -7.54 -15.46 -10.13
CA GLY A 262 -8.01 -15.72 -11.49
C GLY A 262 -7.48 -14.74 -12.54
N SER A 263 -7.36 -15.22 -13.78
CA SER A 263 -6.75 -14.47 -14.88
C SER A 263 -7.65 -13.44 -15.55
N ASN A 264 -8.95 -13.37 -15.19
CA ASN A 264 -9.92 -12.48 -15.81
C ASN A 264 -10.87 -11.89 -14.76
N PHE A 265 -10.50 -10.76 -14.16
CA PHE A 265 -11.37 -9.99 -13.28
C PHE A 265 -11.33 -8.49 -13.63
N THR A 266 -12.30 -7.76 -13.10
CA THR A 266 -12.37 -6.29 -13.20
C THR A 266 -11.82 -5.68 -11.93
N LEU A 267 -10.91 -4.73 -12.09
CA LEU A 267 -10.51 -3.81 -11.04
C LEU A 267 -11.53 -2.68 -10.94
N LEU A 268 -11.83 -2.28 -9.71
CA LEU A 268 -12.69 -1.14 -9.38
C LEU A 268 -11.92 -0.21 -8.45
N ALA A 269 -11.79 1.06 -8.84
CA ALA A 269 -11.37 2.14 -7.96
C ALA A 269 -12.56 2.98 -7.52
N GLY A 270 -12.55 3.41 -6.27
CA GLY A 270 -13.57 4.31 -5.71
C GLY A 270 -13.01 5.24 -4.65
N LEU A 271 -13.82 6.21 -4.24
CA LEU A 271 -13.46 7.22 -3.23
C LEU A 271 -13.63 6.71 -1.79
N GLN A 272 -13.23 5.47 -1.57
CA GLN A 272 -13.08 4.87 -0.24
C GLN A 272 -11.60 4.91 0.12
N GLY A 273 -11.24 5.51 1.25
CA GLY A 273 -9.87 5.54 1.75
C GLY A 273 -9.74 4.84 3.10
N GLU A 274 -8.51 4.65 3.53
CA GLU A 274 -8.20 4.01 4.83
C GLU A 274 -8.83 4.76 6.00
N TRP A 275 -8.86 6.09 5.91
CA TRP A 275 -9.29 6.99 6.99
C TRP A 275 -10.66 7.62 6.79
N GLY A 276 -11.38 7.22 5.74
CA GLY A 276 -12.69 7.78 5.45
C GLY A 276 -13.15 7.51 4.04
N SER A 277 -14.46 7.47 3.84
CA SER A 277 -15.08 7.33 2.53
C SER A 277 -15.89 8.56 2.17
N VAL A 278 -15.92 8.88 0.87
CA VAL A 278 -16.79 9.91 0.31
C VAL A 278 -17.95 9.26 -0.41
N ASN A 279 -19.15 9.72 -0.08
CA ASN A 279 -20.38 9.31 -0.74
C ASN A 279 -21.20 10.52 -1.18
N SER A 280 -22.16 10.32 -2.07
CA SER A 280 -23.07 11.40 -2.51
C SER A 280 -24.52 11.19 -2.08
N ALA A 281 -25.22 12.29 -1.81
CA ALA A 281 -26.66 12.29 -1.55
C ALA A 281 -27.52 12.42 -2.83
N VAL A 282 -26.89 12.66 -4.00
CA VAL A 282 -27.61 13.00 -5.24
C VAL A 282 -27.23 12.16 -6.45
N THR A 283 -26.00 11.66 -6.47
CA THR A 283 -25.48 10.83 -7.56
C THR A 283 -24.90 9.54 -6.98
N ALA A 284 -24.54 8.60 -7.85
CA ALA A 284 -23.79 7.42 -7.43
C ALA A 284 -22.37 7.83 -7.01
N ASP A 285 -21.77 7.01 -6.14
CA ASP A 285 -20.39 7.23 -5.72
C ASP A 285 -19.46 7.14 -6.94
N ALA A 286 -18.52 8.07 -7.03
CA ALA A 286 -17.60 8.16 -8.17
C ALA A 286 -16.65 6.95 -8.17
N THR A 287 -16.68 6.19 -9.26
CA THR A 287 -15.84 5.00 -9.46
C THR A 287 -15.31 4.93 -10.89
N ASP A 288 -14.24 4.18 -11.09
CA ASP A 288 -13.83 3.72 -12.42
C ASP A 288 -13.46 2.24 -12.37
N SER A 289 -13.54 1.55 -13.51
CA SER A 289 -13.24 0.13 -13.58
C SER A 289 -12.56 -0.28 -14.88
N VAL A 290 -11.62 -1.21 -14.79
CA VAL A 290 -10.83 -1.69 -15.93
C VAL A 290 -10.59 -3.20 -15.79
N ALA A 291 -10.41 -3.91 -16.90
CA ALA A 291 -9.96 -5.29 -16.85
C ALA A 291 -8.55 -5.36 -16.25
N ALA A 292 -8.31 -6.33 -15.36
CA ALA A 292 -6.99 -6.55 -14.79
C ALA A 292 -5.96 -6.89 -15.88
N ASP A 293 -4.80 -6.25 -15.83
CA ASP A 293 -3.67 -6.51 -16.73
C ASP A 293 -2.36 -6.53 -15.91
N PRO A 294 -1.65 -7.66 -15.82
CA PRO A 294 -0.36 -7.75 -15.14
C PRO A 294 0.73 -6.81 -15.68
N ASN A 295 0.55 -6.27 -16.89
CA ASN A 295 1.45 -5.26 -17.47
C ASN A 295 1.17 -3.84 -16.97
N GLY A 296 0.08 -3.64 -16.24
CA GLY A 296 -0.32 -2.35 -15.69
C GLY A 296 -1.67 -1.85 -16.20
N VAL A 297 -2.39 -1.13 -15.34
CA VAL A 297 -3.65 -0.47 -15.70
C VAL A 297 -3.67 1.01 -15.30
N GLU A 298 -4.52 1.80 -15.96
CA GLU A 298 -4.85 3.17 -15.55
C GLU A 298 -6.35 3.25 -15.24
N LEU A 299 -6.68 3.81 -14.08
CA LEU A 299 -8.04 4.11 -13.63
C LEU A 299 -8.19 5.64 -13.56
N LEU A 300 -9.24 6.18 -14.18
CA LEU A 300 -9.55 7.60 -14.18
C LEU A 300 -10.99 7.83 -13.68
N ILE A 301 -11.11 8.26 -12.43
CA ILE A 301 -12.39 8.64 -11.84
C ILE A 301 -12.86 9.98 -12.41
N ASN A 302 -14.16 10.08 -12.68
CA ASN A 302 -14.81 11.28 -13.22
C ASN A 302 -14.23 11.79 -14.57
N PRO A 303 -14.03 10.93 -15.60
CA PRO A 303 -13.40 11.37 -16.85
C PRO A 303 -14.23 12.41 -17.63
N GLY A 304 -15.51 12.57 -17.29
CA GLY A 304 -16.43 13.52 -17.93
C GLY A 304 -16.48 14.91 -17.30
N ASP A 305 -15.73 15.16 -16.22
CA ASP A 305 -15.78 16.43 -15.46
C ASP A 305 -17.22 16.78 -15.02
N ASP A 306 -17.95 15.79 -14.51
CA ASP A 306 -19.30 16.02 -13.98
C ASP A 306 -19.20 16.77 -12.63
N PRO A 307 -19.89 17.91 -12.44
CA PRO A 307 -19.74 18.71 -11.23
C PRO A 307 -20.06 17.98 -9.91
N ASP A 308 -21.04 17.07 -9.91
CA ASP A 308 -21.42 16.33 -8.69
C ASP A 308 -20.37 15.23 -8.38
N LEU A 309 -19.72 14.67 -9.40
CA LEU A 309 -18.58 13.76 -9.23
C LEU A 309 -17.29 14.52 -8.87
N THR A 310 -17.07 15.70 -9.44
CA THR A 310 -15.96 16.62 -9.11
C THR A 310 -16.04 17.03 -7.64
N ALA A 311 -17.24 17.31 -7.12
CA ALA A 311 -17.46 17.57 -5.70
C ALA A 311 -16.99 16.41 -4.80
N GLN A 312 -17.27 15.16 -5.20
CA GLN A 312 -16.79 13.99 -4.46
C GLN A 312 -15.28 13.86 -4.53
N ALA A 313 -14.68 14.02 -5.72
CA ALA A 313 -13.23 13.93 -5.89
C ALA A 313 -12.47 15.02 -5.10
N ASN A 314 -13.01 16.25 -5.06
CA ASN A 314 -12.49 17.34 -4.24
C ASN A 314 -12.56 17.00 -2.75
N ALA A 315 -13.73 16.57 -2.26
CA ALA A 315 -13.89 16.18 -0.86
C ALA A 315 -12.90 15.08 -0.47
N PHE A 316 -12.78 14.03 -1.28
CA PHE A 316 -11.87 12.92 -1.01
C PHE A 316 -10.43 13.39 -0.95
N GLN A 317 -9.99 14.17 -1.94
CA GLN A 317 -8.62 14.71 -1.98
C GLN A 317 -8.27 15.48 -0.71
N TYR A 318 -9.10 16.43 -0.29
CA TYR A 318 -8.76 17.30 0.84
C TYR A 318 -8.93 16.61 2.20
N VAL A 319 -9.82 15.62 2.31
CA VAL A 319 -9.90 14.75 3.50
C VAL A 319 -8.65 13.87 3.62
N GLU A 320 -8.23 13.25 2.51
CA GLU A 320 -7.02 12.42 2.48
C GLU A 320 -5.76 13.24 2.83
N LEU A 321 -5.62 14.43 2.25
CA LEU A 321 -4.53 15.34 2.60
C LEU A 321 -4.59 15.76 4.06
N GLY A 322 -5.80 16.00 4.59
CA GLY A 322 -6.02 16.28 6.01
C GLY A 322 -5.51 15.15 6.90
N PHE A 323 -5.87 13.90 6.61
CA PHE A 323 -5.39 12.75 7.39
C PHE A 323 -3.89 12.57 7.29
N ARG A 324 -3.35 12.56 6.07
CA ARG A 324 -1.92 12.36 5.84
C ARG A 324 -1.07 13.43 6.50
N TYR A 325 -1.56 14.66 6.59
CA TYR A 325 -0.89 15.73 7.32
C TYR A 325 -0.58 15.34 8.77
N TYR A 326 -1.48 14.61 9.44
CA TYR A 326 -1.26 14.12 10.81
C TYR A 326 -0.63 12.72 10.86
N MET A 327 -1.04 11.80 9.98
CA MET A 327 -0.59 10.40 10.02
C MET A 327 0.83 10.21 9.49
N ASP A 328 1.26 11.02 8.52
CA ASP A 328 2.63 10.99 7.97
C ASP A 328 3.62 11.79 8.84
N ALA A 329 3.14 12.50 9.88
CA ALA A 329 4.00 13.21 10.81
C ALA A 329 4.93 12.24 11.55
N PRO A 330 6.16 12.63 11.93
CA PRO A 330 7.06 11.78 12.69
C PRO A 330 6.42 11.19 13.95
N GLY A 331 6.28 9.85 13.99
CA GLY A 331 5.62 9.14 15.10
C GLY A 331 4.10 8.92 14.94
N GLY A 332 3.50 9.48 13.88
CA GLY A 332 2.07 9.49 13.62
C GLY A 332 1.29 10.30 14.65
N PHE A 333 -0.03 10.39 14.47
CA PHE A 333 -0.91 11.11 15.39
C PHE A 333 -2.06 10.21 15.84
N PRO A 334 -1.93 9.45 16.95
CA PRO A 334 -2.90 8.42 17.33
C PRO A 334 -4.34 8.92 17.51
N ALA A 335 -4.54 10.19 17.92
CA ALA A 335 -5.89 10.75 18.02
C ALA A 335 -6.60 10.85 16.66
N MET A 336 -5.83 10.94 15.56
CA MET A 336 -6.35 10.97 14.19
C MET A 336 -6.57 9.58 13.59
N ALA A 337 -6.40 8.50 14.36
CA ALA A 337 -6.72 7.15 13.90
C ALA A 337 -8.24 6.88 13.78
N THR A 338 -9.09 7.85 14.13
CA THR A 338 -10.55 7.74 13.98
C THR A 338 -10.98 8.22 12.59
N PRO A 339 -11.56 7.35 11.74
CA PRO A 339 -12.03 7.74 10.43
C PRO A 339 -13.16 8.80 10.46
N VAL A 340 -13.21 9.64 9.43
CA VAL A 340 -14.32 10.58 9.18
C VAL A 340 -14.80 10.42 7.75
N ASN A 341 -16.12 10.22 7.58
CA ASN A 341 -16.71 10.11 6.25
C ASN A 341 -17.15 11.49 5.75
N ALA A 342 -17.19 11.69 4.44
CA ALA A 342 -17.79 12.88 3.85
C ALA A 342 -19.00 12.54 2.99
N ILE A 343 -20.02 13.39 3.04
CA ILE A 343 -21.18 13.32 2.16
C ILE A 343 -21.33 14.63 1.38
N THR A 344 -21.38 14.51 0.05
CA THR A 344 -21.57 15.65 -0.87
C THR A 344 -23.00 15.72 -1.39
N GLY A 345 -23.35 16.87 -1.98
CA GLY A 345 -24.64 17.07 -2.64
C GLY A 345 -25.83 17.12 -1.68
N LEU A 346 -25.62 17.37 -0.38
CA LEU A 346 -26.72 17.49 0.58
C LEU A 346 -27.66 18.64 0.22
N GLY A 347 -28.94 18.46 0.54
CA GLY A 347 -29.95 19.50 0.36
C GLY A 347 -29.79 20.62 1.40
N GLY A 348 -30.06 21.85 0.99
CA GLY A 348 -29.67 23.07 1.71
C GLY A 348 -28.77 23.91 0.80
N THR A 349 -28.35 25.09 1.27
CA THR A 349 -27.53 26.02 0.48
C THR A 349 -26.59 26.81 1.38
N CYS A 350 -25.45 27.25 0.85
CA CYS A 350 -24.53 28.21 1.50
C CYS A 350 -23.98 27.77 2.85
N ASN A 351 -23.67 26.48 3.04
CA ASN A 351 -23.04 26.00 4.26
C ASN A 351 -22.30 24.67 4.03
N ALA A 352 -21.35 24.37 4.91
CA ALA A 352 -20.87 23.03 5.21
C ALA A 352 -20.87 22.86 6.73
N PHE A 353 -20.74 21.63 7.22
CA PHE A 353 -20.57 21.39 8.66
C PHE A 353 -20.01 20.00 8.96
N TYR A 354 -19.28 19.88 10.06
CA TYR A 354 -18.99 18.62 10.72
C TYR A 354 -20.13 18.21 11.68
N ASP A 355 -20.56 16.96 11.58
CA ASP A 355 -21.50 16.33 12.50
C ASP A 355 -20.75 15.38 13.46
N PRO A 356 -20.44 15.81 14.70
CA PRO A 356 -19.71 14.99 15.67
C PRO A 356 -20.50 13.75 16.09
N ALA A 357 -21.84 13.78 16.05
CA ALA A 357 -22.66 12.63 16.43
C ALA A 357 -22.53 11.48 15.42
N GLN A 358 -22.13 11.77 14.19
CA GLN A 358 -21.98 10.80 13.11
C GLN A 358 -20.55 10.67 12.60
N SER A 359 -19.58 11.42 13.15
CA SER A 359 -18.23 11.60 12.60
C SER A 359 -18.28 11.81 11.08
N GLN A 360 -19.00 12.85 10.65
CA GLN A 360 -19.30 13.06 9.24
C GLN A 360 -19.14 14.53 8.80
N LEU A 361 -18.38 14.74 7.73
CA LEU A 361 -18.29 16.01 7.01
C LEU A 361 -19.46 16.13 6.03
N ARG A 362 -20.14 17.26 6.04
CA ARG A 362 -21.40 17.46 5.30
C ARG A 362 -21.32 18.67 4.40
N PHE A 363 -21.34 18.42 3.11
CA PHE A 363 -21.23 19.45 2.09
C PHE A 363 -22.57 19.65 1.37
N LEU A 364 -23.10 20.87 1.47
CA LEU A 364 -24.30 21.30 0.77
C LEU A 364 -23.98 21.63 -0.69
N ARG A 365 -24.97 21.36 -1.54
CA ARG A 365 -24.94 21.66 -2.97
C ARG A 365 -24.97 23.16 -3.26
N ALA A 366 -24.60 23.51 -4.49
CA ALA A 366 -24.78 24.85 -5.03
C ALA A 366 -26.25 25.31 -4.96
N GLY A 367 -26.46 26.56 -4.59
CA GLY A 367 -27.78 27.17 -4.48
C GLY A 367 -27.78 28.38 -3.55
N GLY A 368 -28.87 29.15 -3.53
CA GLY A 368 -29.00 30.32 -2.65
C GLY A 368 -28.01 31.46 -2.95
N GLY A 369 -27.31 31.39 -4.09
CA GLY A 369 -26.21 32.31 -4.44
C GLY A 369 -24.82 31.76 -4.16
N CYS A 370 -24.69 30.58 -3.55
CA CYS A 370 -23.40 29.96 -3.26
C CYS A 370 -23.10 28.77 -4.19
N VAL A 371 -21.82 28.52 -4.39
CA VAL A 371 -21.29 27.33 -5.05
C VAL A 371 -21.47 26.08 -4.16
N ASP A 372 -21.16 24.91 -4.70
CA ASP A 372 -21.13 23.68 -3.90
C ASP A 372 -19.96 23.76 -2.90
N SER A 373 -20.20 23.30 -1.67
CA SER A 373 -19.27 23.49 -0.55
C SER A 373 -18.17 22.44 -0.42
N ALA A 374 -18.17 21.40 -1.26
CA ALA A 374 -17.19 20.32 -1.24
C ALA A 374 -15.89 20.70 -1.99
N TYR A 375 -15.17 21.72 -1.52
CA TYR A 375 -13.88 22.11 -2.11
C TYR A 375 -12.90 22.74 -1.11
N SER A 376 -11.60 22.53 -1.38
CA SER A 376 -10.44 23.24 -0.82
C SER A 376 -10.50 23.57 0.68
N SER A 377 -10.44 24.87 1.02
CA SER A 377 -10.41 25.38 2.39
C SER A 377 -11.69 25.08 3.15
N VAL A 378 -12.83 24.91 2.47
CA VAL A 378 -14.08 24.51 3.13
C VAL A 378 -13.98 23.07 3.63
N VAL A 379 -13.44 22.15 2.82
CA VAL A 379 -13.23 20.76 3.25
C VAL A 379 -12.23 20.67 4.40
N LEU A 380 -11.11 21.39 4.31
CA LEU A 380 -10.11 21.42 5.38
C LEU A 380 -10.63 22.07 6.67
N HIS A 381 -11.48 23.09 6.56
CA HIS A 381 -12.13 23.72 7.71
C HIS A 381 -13.01 22.72 8.46
N GLU A 382 -13.89 22.02 7.75
CA GLU A 382 -14.74 20.99 8.38
C GLU A 382 -13.92 19.81 8.91
N PHE A 383 -12.85 19.42 8.21
CA PHE A 383 -11.92 18.42 8.73
C PHE A 383 -11.22 18.90 10.02
N GLY A 384 -10.93 20.19 10.15
CA GLY A 384 -10.40 20.77 11.38
C GLY A 384 -11.36 20.60 12.57
N HIS A 385 -12.68 20.69 12.36
CA HIS A 385 -13.65 20.36 13.42
C HIS A 385 -13.57 18.89 13.86
N HIS A 386 -13.33 17.96 12.93
CA HIS A 386 -13.08 16.55 13.26
C HIS A 386 -11.80 16.37 14.10
N VAL A 387 -10.73 17.12 13.78
CA VAL A 387 -9.50 17.09 14.58
C VAL A 387 -9.76 17.58 16.01
N VAL A 388 -10.47 18.71 16.16
CA VAL A 388 -10.82 19.28 17.46
C VAL A 388 -11.65 18.30 18.31
N ASP A 389 -12.60 17.61 17.69
CA ASP A 389 -13.41 16.58 18.36
C ASP A 389 -12.57 15.36 18.76
N SER A 390 -11.69 14.90 17.85
CA SER A 390 -10.78 13.78 18.08
C SER A 390 -9.77 14.04 19.21
N LEU A 391 -9.39 15.31 19.41
CA LEU A 391 -8.55 15.76 20.52
C LEU A 391 -9.33 15.96 21.83
N GLY A 392 -10.66 15.85 21.81
CA GLY A 392 -11.52 16.10 22.97
C GLY A 392 -11.57 17.58 23.37
N LEU A 393 -11.31 18.49 22.42
CA LEU A 393 -11.28 19.93 22.65
C LEU A 393 -12.66 20.55 22.43
N VAL A 394 -12.86 21.74 23.02
CA VAL A 394 -14.10 22.49 22.81
C VAL A 394 -14.09 23.11 21.42
N GLN A 395 -15.20 22.97 20.69
CA GLN A 395 -15.45 23.64 19.42
C GLN A 395 -15.56 25.17 19.63
N GLY A 396 -16.76 25.77 19.58
CA GLY A 396 -16.92 27.21 19.83
C GLY A 396 -15.98 28.07 18.96
N ALA A 397 -15.51 29.20 19.47
CA ALA A 397 -14.58 30.06 18.72
C ALA A 397 -13.24 29.39 18.40
N PHE A 398 -12.79 28.45 19.25
CA PHE A 398 -11.56 27.69 19.02
C PHE A 398 -11.70 26.74 17.83
N GLY A 399 -12.78 25.97 17.77
CA GLY A 399 -13.06 25.05 16.66
C GLY A 399 -13.10 25.77 15.31
N GLU A 400 -13.81 26.91 15.26
CA GLU A 400 -13.84 27.78 14.07
C GLU A 400 -12.43 28.25 13.67
N GLY A 401 -11.66 28.71 14.66
CA GLY A 401 -10.29 29.17 14.45
C GLY A 401 -9.35 28.04 14.03
N TYR A 402 -9.51 26.84 14.58
CA TYR A 402 -8.69 25.68 14.27
C TYR A 402 -8.94 25.21 12.83
N GLY A 403 -10.21 25.13 12.41
CA GLY A 403 -10.57 24.80 11.02
C GLY A 403 -9.93 25.75 10.02
N ASP A 404 -10.03 27.05 10.27
CA ASP A 404 -9.36 28.06 9.43
C ASP A 404 -7.82 27.96 9.52
N SER A 405 -7.27 27.74 10.72
CA SER A 405 -5.82 27.62 10.93
C SER A 405 -5.23 26.43 10.16
N LEU A 406 -5.93 25.29 10.15
CA LEU A 406 -5.53 24.13 9.38
C LEU A 406 -5.54 24.45 7.88
N ALA A 407 -6.61 25.09 7.39
CA ALA A 407 -6.72 25.45 5.98
C ALA A 407 -5.61 26.43 5.55
N VAL A 408 -5.35 27.51 6.31
CA VAL A 408 -4.31 28.49 5.95
C VAL A 408 -2.90 27.91 6.08
N THR A 409 -2.66 27.04 7.08
CA THR A 409 -1.37 26.36 7.26
C THR A 409 -1.09 25.37 6.13
N TYR A 410 -2.12 24.65 5.67
CA TYR A 410 -1.94 23.63 4.65
C TYR A 410 -1.93 24.21 3.23
N LEU A 411 -2.77 25.19 2.94
CA LEU A 411 -2.90 25.79 1.60
C LEU A 411 -1.93 26.96 1.38
N GLY A 412 -1.46 27.60 2.44
CA GLY A 412 -0.62 28.81 2.36
C GLY A 412 -1.38 30.04 1.83
N GLU A 413 -2.72 30.00 1.81
CA GLU A 413 -3.60 31.08 1.35
C GLU A 413 -4.42 31.63 2.53
N GLY A 414 -4.55 32.96 2.62
CA GLY A 414 -5.29 33.64 3.69
C GLY A 414 -6.81 33.74 3.45
N ILE A 415 -7.34 33.08 2.42
CA ILE A 415 -8.75 33.17 2.02
C ILE A 415 -9.45 31.83 2.28
N ILE A 416 -10.53 31.88 3.06
CA ILE A 416 -11.38 30.73 3.35
C ILE A 416 -12.64 30.80 2.50
N GLY A 417 -12.98 29.69 1.83
CA GLY A 417 -14.13 29.61 0.93
C GLY A 417 -14.02 30.63 -0.20
N LYS A 418 -12.91 30.62 -0.93
CA LYS A 418 -12.71 31.48 -2.10
C LYS A 418 -13.84 31.27 -3.11
N ASP A 419 -14.38 32.36 -3.63
CA ASP A 419 -15.51 32.42 -4.56
C ASP A 419 -16.80 31.72 -4.10
N PHE A 420 -16.96 31.49 -2.78
CA PHE A 420 -18.08 30.72 -2.23
C PHE A 420 -19.44 31.30 -2.58
N SER A 421 -19.56 32.64 -2.59
CA SER A 421 -20.77 33.38 -2.98
C SER A 421 -20.65 34.02 -4.38
N GLY A 422 -19.75 33.50 -5.22
CA GLY A 422 -19.45 33.99 -6.56
C GLY A 422 -18.07 34.64 -6.70
N PRO A 423 -17.64 34.97 -7.94
CA PRO A 423 -16.28 35.41 -8.23
C PRO A 423 -15.84 36.65 -7.43
N GLY A 424 -14.66 36.57 -6.81
CA GLY A 424 -14.07 37.59 -5.96
C GLY A 424 -14.68 37.71 -4.55
N GLN A 425 -15.61 36.82 -4.19
CA GLN A 425 -16.16 36.74 -2.83
C GLN A 425 -15.40 35.69 -2.01
N HIS A 426 -15.58 35.73 -0.69
CA HIS A 426 -14.99 34.74 0.22
C HIS A 426 -15.87 34.58 1.46
N VAL A 427 -15.68 33.48 2.20
CA VAL A 427 -16.31 33.31 3.52
C VAL A 427 -15.58 34.15 4.55
N ARG A 428 -14.23 34.07 4.57
CA ARG A 428 -13.36 34.86 5.44
C ARG A 428 -12.05 35.23 4.71
N ASP A 429 -11.53 36.41 5.01
CA ASP A 429 -10.24 36.92 4.55
C ASP A 429 -9.35 37.10 5.77
N ILE A 430 -8.65 36.02 6.14
CA ILE A 430 -7.80 35.93 7.33
C ILE A 430 -6.64 36.91 7.24
N GLU A 431 -6.07 37.08 6.04
CA GLU A 431 -4.96 38.00 5.77
C GLU A 431 -5.32 39.45 6.11
N ASN A 432 -6.56 39.88 5.81
CA ASN A 432 -7.00 41.25 6.05
C ASN A 432 -8.02 41.39 7.20
N ALA A 433 -8.28 40.33 7.96
CA ALA A 433 -9.33 40.32 8.98
C ALA A 433 -9.08 41.31 10.13
N GLY A 434 -7.81 41.51 10.51
CA GLY A 434 -7.41 42.41 11.60
C GLY A 434 -8.03 42.06 12.96
N VAL A 435 -8.42 40.80 13.17
CA VAL A 435 -9.07 40.34 14.42
C VAL A 435 -8.00 40.06 15.47
N MET A 436 -8.11 40.74 16.61
CA MET A 436 -7.15 40.68 17.71
C MET A 436 -7.75 40.00 18.94
N PHE A 437 -6.90 39.38 19.75
CA PHE A 437 -7.23 38.97 21.12
C PHE A 437 -7.03 40.14 22.10
N PRO A 438 -7.94 40.33 23.09
CA PRO A 438 -9.20 39.61 23.30
C PRO A 438 -10.29 40.00 22.30
N CYS A 439 -11.06 39.01 21.84
CA CYS A 439 -12.14 39.19 20.87
C CYS A 439 -13.53 39.12 21.53
N SER A 440 -14.48 39.87 20.98
CA SER A 440 -15.90 39.77 21.30
C SER A 440 -16.73 39.76 20.02
N GLY A 441 -17.56 38.74 19.83
CA GLY A 441 -18.38 38.62 18.63
C GLY A 441 -18.90 37.20 18.42
N ALA A 442 -19.34 36.92 17.20
CA ALA A 442 -19.70 35.56 16.79
C ALA A 442 -18.45 34.66 16.78
N ILE A 443 -18.67 33.36 17.02
CA ILE A 443 -17.58 32.37 17.09
C ILE A 443 -16.72 32.36 15.81
N HIS A 444 -17.35 32.38 14.63
CA HIS A 444 -16.66 32.45 13.34
C HIS A 444 -15.80 33.72 13.19
N PHE A 445 -16.28 34.86 13.72
CA PHE A 445 -15.54 36.11 13.66
C PHE A 445 -14.32 36.07 14.58
N CYS A 446 -14.48 35.57 15.82
CA CYS A 446 -13.39 35.48 16.78
C CYS A 446 -12.40 34.33 16.48
N GLY A 447 -12.83 33.29 15.78
CA GLY A 447 -11.94 32.22 15.28
C GLY A 447 -10.82 32.76 14.39
N GLN A 448 -11.08 33.82 13.61
CA GLN A 448 -10.08 34.47 12.77
C GLN A 448 -8.87 35.01 13.55
N ALA A 449 -8.97 35.25 14.86
CA ALA A 449 -7.81 35.63 15.67
C ALA A 449 -6.76 34.50 15.75
N LEU A 450 -7.19 33.25 15.87
CA LEU A 450 -6.30 32.09 15.89
C LEU A 450 -5.74 31.80 14.50
N ALA A 451 -6.59 31.84 13.47
CA ALA A 451 -6.16 31.64 12.09
C ALA A 451 -5.20 32.74 11.62
N GLY A 452 -5.43 33.99 12.02
CA GLY A 452 -4.54 35.11 11.75
C GLY A 452 -3.16 34.92 12.37
N PHE A 453 -3.10 34.43 13.61
CA PHE A 453 -1.83 34.09 14.25
C PHE A 453 -1.02 33.07 13.43
N TRP A 454 -1.65 31.97 12.98
CA TRP A 454 -0.97 30.94 12.19
C TRP A 454 -0.58 31.43 10.80
N PHE A 455 -1.43 32.23 10.16
CA PHE A 455 -1.14 32.84 8.86
C PHE A 455 0.07 33.79 8.94
N ASP A 456 0.08 34.68 9.93
CA ASP A 456 1.16 35.65 10.16
C ASP A 456 2.48 34.94 10.51
N LEU A 457 2.42 33.92 11.38
CA LEU A 457 3.59 33.11 11.72
C LEU A 457 4.16 32.42 10.47
N GLY A 458 3.29 31.85 9.63
CA GLY A 458 3.70 31.26 8.36
C GLY A 458 4.37 32.26 7.42
N PHE A 459 3.81 33.47 7.31
CA PHE A 459 4.42 34.55 6.54
C PHE A 459 5.82 34.91 7.06
N LEU A 460 5.98 35.05 8.37
CA LEU A 460 7.26 35.36 9.01
C LEU A 460 8.30 34.25 8.79
N LEU A 461 7.93 32.98 9.00
CA LEU A 461 8.81 31.83 8.79
C LEU A 461 9.28 31.73 7.33
N ARG A 462 8.35 31.86 6.37
CA ARG A 462 8.69 31.83 4.94
C ARG A 462 9.58 33.00 4.52
N ASN A 463 9.39 34.18 5.12
CA ASN A 463 10.24 35.34 4.85
C ASN A 463 11.66 35.18 5.47
N GLN A 464 11.76 34.57 6.64
CA GLN A 464 13.04 34.39 7.34
C GLN A 464 13.87 33.22 6.78
N TYR A 465 13.24 32.08 6.53
CA TYR A 465 13.92 30.82 6.19
C TYR A 465 13.74 30.42 4.72
N GLY A 466 12.97 31.18 3.94
CA GLY A 466 12.59 30.87 2.56
C GLY A 466 11.31 30.04 2.48
N SER A 467 10.60 30.15 1.35
CA SER A 467 9.24 29.60 1.21
C SER A 467 9.14 28.11 1.54
N ALA A 468 9.99 27.26 0.96
CA ALA A 468 9.92 25.81 1.18
C ALA A 468 10.25 25.42 2.64
N THR A 469 11.33 25.96 3.19
CA THR A 469 11.76 25.64 4.57
C THR A 469 10.79 26.21 5.59
N GLY A 470 10.37 27.47 5.44
CA GLY A 470 9.41 28.10 6.35
C GLY A 470 8.05 27.42 6.35
N GLU A 471 7.59 26.90 5.20
CA GLU A 471 6.35 26.13 5.11
C GLU A 471 6.45 24.79 5.83
N VAL A 472 7.58 24.06 5.69
CA VAL A 472 7.82 22.82 6.45
C VAL A 472 7.86 23.09 7.95
N MET A 473 8.52 24.18 8.37
CA MET A 473 8.57 24.58 9.78
C MET A 473 7.19 24.92 10.34
N LEU A 474 6.40 25.74 9.61
CA LEU A 474 5.03 26.09 10.02
C LEU A 474 4.17 24.84 10.21
N ARG A 475 4.24 23.92 9.24
CA ARG A 475 3.48 22.68 9.25
C ARG A 475 3.83 21.78 10.42
N GLN A 476 5.12 21.59 10.66
CA GLN A 476 5.60 20.79 11.79
C GLN A 476 5.15 21.42 13.11
N LEU A 477 5.33 22.73 13.26
CA LEU A 477 4.95 23.47 14.47
C LEU A 477 3.44 23.40 14.74
N PHE A 478 2.60 23.45 13.70
CA PHE A 478 1.15 23.30 13.85
C PHE A 478 0.77 21.91 14.34
N ILE A 479 1.36 20.84 13.78
CA ILE A 479 1.11 19.46 14.22
C ILE A 479 1.57 19.26 15.68
N ASP A 480 2.76 19.74 16.02
CA ASP A 480 3.30 19.60 17.37
C ASP A 480 2.47 20.38 18.38
N TRP A 481 2.06 21.61 18.05
CA TRP A 481 1.12 22.38 18.86
C TRP A 481 -0.22 21.65 19.06
N SER A 482 -0.74 21.04 17.99
CA SER A 482 -1.99 20.25 18.05
C SER A 482 -1.89 19.08 19.05
N SER A 483 -0.67 18.59 19.33
CA SER A 483 -0.43 17.51 20.29
C SER A 483 -0.52 17.95 21.75
N ILE A 484 -0.35 19.24 22.03
CA ILE A 484 -0.28 19.76 23.42
C ILE A 484 -1.34 20.80 23.75
N THR A 485 -2.03 21.34 22.74
CA THR A 485 -2.94 22.47 22.95
C THR A 485 -4.10 22.10 23.87
N THR A 486 -4.47 23.05 24.73
CA THR A 486 -5.60 22.93 25.65
C THR A 486 -6.89 23.52 25.10
N GLY A 487 -6.86 24.04 23.86
CA GLY A 487 -8.01 24.64 23.20
C GLY A 487 -8.24 26.10 23.58
N GLY A 488 -9.44 26.60 23.26
CA GLY A 488 -9.82 27.98 23.58
C GLY A 488 -10.24 28.17 25.04
N LEU A 489 -10.11 29.41 25.53
CA LEU A 489 -10.55 29.79 26.87
C LEU A 489 -11.85 30.60 26.80
N GLY A 490 -12.96 29.98 27.19
CA GLY A 490 -14.28 30.62 27.16
C GLY A 490 -14.72 30.94 25.73
N SER A 491 -14.89 32.22 25.40
CA SER A 491 -15.23 32.67 24.04
C SER A 491 -14.00 33.02 23.19
N GLN A 492 -12.79 32.80 23.69
CA GLN A 492 -11.55 33.19 23.02
C GLN A 492 -10.97 32.01 22.24
N ALA A 493 -10.75 32.20 20.94
CA ALA A 493 -10.11 31.21 20.07
C ALA A 493 -8.60 31.07 20.33
N ILE A 494 -7.97 32.13 20.83
CA ILE A 494 -6.55 32.20 21.18
C ILE A 494 -6.41 32.96 22.50
N HIS A 495 -5.40 32.63 23.31
CA HIS A 495 -5.08 33.34 24.55
C HIS A 495 -3.59 33.22 24.88
N ASP A 496 -3.14 33.85 25.97
CA ASP A 496 -1.72 33.90 26.33
C ASP A 496 -1.05 32.52 26.41
N ASN A 497 -1.76 31.48 26.89
CA ASN A 497 -1.19 30.13 26.94
C ASN A 497 -1.01 29.52 25.55
N THR A 498 -1.80 29.91 24.54
CA THR A 498 -1.58 29.43 23.16
C THR A 498 -0.19 29.82 22.67
N ILE A 499 0.28 31.02 23.01
CA ILE A 499 1.64 31.46 22.67
C ILE A 499 2.67 30.63 23.44
N VAL A 500 2.43 30.37 24.74
CA VAL A 500 3.30 29.52 25.55
C VAL A 500 3.37 28.10 24.98
N GLU A 501 2.25 27.52 24.57
CA GLU A 501 2.17 26.20 23.93
C GLU A 501 3.03 26.19 22.65
N VAL A 502 2.85 27.16 21.75
CA VAL A 502 3.64 27.23 20.50
C VAL A 502 5.13 27.39 20.77
N LEU A 503 5.53 28.27 21.69
CA LEU A 503 6.94 28.39 22.08
C LEU A 503 7.48 27.11 22.73
N THR A 504 6.65 26.35 23.42
CA THR A 504 7.06 25.09 24.07
C THR A 504 7.31 23.99 23.05
N VAL A 505 6.55 23.92 21.96
CA VAL A 505 6.78 22.91 20.91
C VAL A 505 7.90 23.29 19.95
N ASP A 506 8.23 24.58 19.85
CA ASP A 506 9.39 25.08 19.10
C ASP A 506 10.72 24.89 19.86
N ASP A 507 10.67 24.79 21.19
CA ASP A 507 11.85 24.74 22.09
C ASP A 507 12.71 23.47 21.86
N ASP A 508 13.66 23.59 20.93
CA ASP A 508 14.63 22.54 20.57
C ASP A 508 16.02 22.75 21.21
N ASP A 509 16.21 23.82 22.00
CA ASP A 509 17.48 24.19 22.64
C ASP A 509 17.46 24.30 24.18
N GLY A 510 16.28 24.24 24.82
CA GLY A 510 16.10 24.16 26.28
C GLY A 510 16.42 25.44 27.05
#